data_AF-A6VX08-F1
#
_entry.id   AF-A6VX08-F1
#
_cell.length_a   1.000
_cell.length_b   1.000
_cell.length_c   1.000
_cell.angle_alpha   90.00
_cell.angle_beta   90.00
_cell.angle_gamma   90.00
#
_symmetry.space_group_name_H-M   'P 1'
#
loop_
_entity.id
_entity.type
_entity.pdbx_description
1 polymer ?
#
loop_
_entity_poly.entity_id
_entity_poly.type
_entity_poly.pdbx_seq_one_letter_code
_entity_poly.pdbx_strand_id
1 'polypeptide(L)'
;MFQLARAISPGQTSVSKSYFLVLCVSYLLYSFYFLMLKNTFILLSLLIVMPFQLGFAAPDFAIIKAQAKLSDDTYLEANTLEQRLQEQGQTLVHQSLIPLSQVSYFLSRANGIQTIAIRGTANLENAMLDLDLELKPDAILDIKLHQGFGSGAKAVYEDIKPFLAKNQPIHLTGHSLGGAIAVILAMYLQKDGLPVEQVITFGQPKVTNVTGANKFDDLPLVRVVTLNDIVPLVPPISPMQIRDLDIFWHMGEEVILLGNKEFTQTNGVKSMLRATKFTTSIPSDKNLLAHQMATYLSLIEQLQASPKKIPYKTDISLFGFSFD
;
A
#
# COMPACT_ATOMS: atom_id res chain seq x y z
N MET A 1 48.41 28.53 -62.15
CA MET A 1 47.72 28.42 -63.45
C MET A 1 46.24 28.60 -63.17
N PHE A 2 45.47 29.61 -63.60
CA PHE A 2 45.57 30.81 -64.46
C PHE A 2 44.55 31.78 -63.84
N GLN A 3 44.92 32.95 -63.30
CA GLN A 3 44.92 34.28 -63.93
C GLN A 3 43.69 34.69 -64.76
N LEU A 4 43.05 35.80 -64.32
CA LEU A 4 42.57 36.97 -65.09
C LEU A 4 41.35 36.75 -66.03
N ALA A 5 40.37 37.64 -66.22
CA ALA A 5 40.16 39.03 -65.84
C ALA A 5 38.73 39.51 -66.20
N ARG A 6 38.36 40.68 -65.66
CA ARG A 6 37.52 41.77 -66.23
C ARG A 6 35.98 41.67 -66.25
N ALA A 7 35.42 42.46 -65.32
CA ALA A 7 34.44 43.54 -65.50
C ALA A 7 33.56 43.61 -66.77
N ILE A 8 32.24 43.60 -66.57
CA ILE A 8 31.26 44.37 -67.35
C ILE A 8 30.26 45.02 -66.36
N SER A 9 29.85 46.23 -66.72
CA SER A 9 29.08 47.25 -65.99
C SER A 9 27.55 47.01 -66.04
N PRO A 10 26.70 47.92 -65.50
CA PRO A 10 25.44 47.61 -64.86
C PRO A 10 24.27 47.45 -65.83
N GLY A 11 23.46 46.42 -65.61
CA GLY A 11 22.19 46.29 -66.31
C GLY A 11 21.54 44.93 -66.10
N GLN A 12 20.99 44.69 -64.90
CA GLN A 12 19.91 43.71 -64.65
C GLN A 12 19.47 43.78 -63.17
N THR A 13 18.79 44.86 -62.79
CA THR A 13 18.33 45.12 -61.41
C THR A 13 16.86 44.80 -61.16
N SER A 14 16.22 43.92 -61.96
CA SER A 14 14.82 43.50 -61.69
C SER A 14 14.65 42.01 -61.39
N VAL A 15 15.62 41.16 -61.72
CA VAL A 15 15.47 39.71 -61.54
C VAL A 15 15.94 39.26 -60.15
N SER A 16 17.06 39.76 -59.62
CA SER A 16 17.62 39.25 -58.35
C SER A 16 16.77 39.55 -57.10
N LYS A 17 16.03 40.65 -57.07
CA LYS A 17 15.18 41.01 -55.92
C LYS A 17 13.95 40.09 -55.80
N SER A 18 13.39 39.65 -56.93
CA SER A 18 12.24 38.74 -56.94
C SER A 18 12.60 37.34 -56.47
N TYR A 19 13.76 36.80 -56.88
CA TYR A 19 14.23 35.50 -56.41
C TYR A 19 14.62 35.52 -54.92
N PHE A 20 15.22 36.62 -54.45
CA PHE A 20 15.56 36.77 -53.03
C PHE A 20 14.31 36.90 -52.15
N LEU A 21 13.29 37.64 -52.62
CA LEU A 21 12.02 37.75 -51.91
C LEU A 21 11.27 36.41 -51.87
N VAL A 22 11.26 35.65 -52.98
CA VAL A 22 10.66 34.32 -53.04
C VAL A 22 11.38 33.35 -52.10
N LEU A 23 12.71 33.35 -52.03
CA LEU A 23 13.48 32.51 -51.12
C LEU A 23 13.24 32.88 -49.64
N CYS A 24 13.18 34.17 -49.30
CA CYS A 24 12.88 34.62 -47.94
C CYS A 24 11.46 34.27 -47.51
N VAL A 25 10.46 34.44 -48.38
CA VAL A 25 9.07 34.06 -48.10
C VAL A 25 8.94 32.55 -47.98
N SER A 26 9.64 31.78 -48.81
CA SER A 26 9.68 30.31 -48.72
C SER A 26 10.30 29.83 -47.41
N TYR A 27 11.40 30.45 -46.96
CA TYR A 27 12.06 30.11 -45.70
C TYR A 27 11.25 30.52 -44.47
N LEU A 28 10.57 31.67 -44.53
CA LEU A 28 9.63 32.13 -43.49
C LEU A 28 8.42 31.19 -43.41
N LEU A 29 7.84 30.80 -44.55
CA LEU A 29 6.74 29.83 -44.59
C LEU A 29 7.18 28.45 -44.09
N TYR A 30 8.39 27.99 -44.44
CA TYR A 30 8.94 26.73 -43.94
C TYR A 30 9.21 26.77 -42.44
N SER A 31 9.75 27.89 -41.93
CA SER A 31 9.99 28.10 -40.49
C SER A 31 8.67 28.24 -39.71
N PHE A 32 7.64 28.88 -40.29
CA PHE A 32 6.29 28.94 -39.70
C PHE A 32 5.61 27.57 -39.70
N TYR A 33 5.76 26.80 -40.78
CA TYR A 33 5.23 25.44 -40.90
C TYR A 33 5.92 24.49 -39.92
N PHE A 34 7.25 24.61 -39.74
CA PHE A 34 8.03 23.84 -38.79
C PHE A 34 7.71 24.21 -37.33
N LEU A 35 7.46 25.49 -37.05
CA LEU A 35 7.01 25.97 -35.74
C LEU A 35 5.59 25.50 -35.42
N MET A 36 4.69 25.51 -36.42
CA MET A 36 3.34 24.95 -36.28
C MET A 36 3.38 23.43 -36.08
N LEU A 37 4.22 22.68 -36.80
CA LEU A 37 4.36 21.23 -36.61
C LEU A 37 4.86 20.87 -35.21
N LYS A 38 5.87 21.60 -34.68
CA LYS A 38 6.37 21.43 -33.31
C LYS A 38 5.29 21.73 -32.27
N ASN A 39 4.50 22.78 -32.47
CA ASN A 39 3.44 23.13 -31.53
C ASN A 39 2.23 22.18 -31.62
N THR A 40 1.92 21.61 -32.79
CA THR A 40 0.92 20.54 -32.88
C THR A 40 1.41 19.24 -32.23
N PHE A 41 2.70 18.89 -32.32
CA PHE A 41 3.24 17.74 -31.59
C PHE A 41 3.28 17.99 -30.07
N ILE A 42 3.57 19.21 -29.64
CA ILE A 42 3.52 19.60 -28.22
C ILE A 42 2.08 19.59 -27.70
N LEU A 43 1.10 20.12 -28.45
CA LEU A 43 -0.31 20.02 -28.09
C LEU A 43 -0.84 18.58 -28.13
N LEU A 44 -0.41 17.74 -29.08
CA LEU A 44 -0.81 16.33 -29.12
C LEU A 44 -0.15 15.52 -27.99
N SER A 45 1.06 15.88 -27.57
CA SER A 45 1.73 15.27 -26.40
C SER A 45 1.16 15.73 -25.06
N LEU A 46 0.49 16.89 -25.02
CA LEU A 46 -0.22 17.40 -23.84
C LEU A 46 -1.67 16.87 -23.73
N LEU A 47 -2.22 16.31 -24.81
CA LEU A 47 -3.58 15.76 -24.84
C LEU A 47 -3.67 14.26 -24.50
N ILE A 48 -2.55 13.61 -24.18
CA ILE A 48 -2.50 12.21 -23.72
C ILE A 48 -1.74 12.13 -22.39
N VAL A 49 -2.12 12.98 -21.45
CA VAL A 49 -1.94 12.68 -20.02
C VAL A 49 -3.28 12.96 -19.33
N MET A 50 -4.34 12.28 -19.77
CA MET A 50 -5.36 11.98 -18.77
C MET A 50 -4.66 11.11 -17.73
N PRO A 51 -4.65 11.48 -16.44
CA PRO A 51 -4.32 10.50 -15.43
C PRO A 51 -5.39 9.42 -15.59
N PHE A 52 -5.02 8.29 -16.19
CA PHE A 52 -5.72 7.06 -15.91
C PHE A 52 -5.55 6.88 -14.40
N GLN A 53 -6.47 7.44 -13.63
CA GLN A 53 -6.74 6.95 -12.30
C GLN A 53 -7.23 5.54 -12.55
N LEU A 54 -6.31 4.57 -12.49
CA LEU A 54 -6.65 3.18 -12.27
C LEU A 54 -7.42 3.18 -10.96
N GLY A 55 -8.73 3.36 -11.07
CA GLY A 55 -9.63 3.21 -9.94
C GLY A 55 -9.49 1.77 -9.49
N PHE A 56 -9.07 1.58 -8.24
CA PHE A 56 -9.07 0.25 -7.64
C PHE A 56 -10.44 -0.39 -7.83
N ALA A 57 -10.44 -1.69 -8.11
CA ALA A 57 -11.66 -2.48 -8.00
C ALA A 57 -12.28 -2.27 -6.61
N ALA A 58 -13.60 -2.25 -6.55
CA ALA A 58 -14.29 -2.13 -5.27
C ALA A 58 -13.87 -3.32 -4.38
N PRO A 59 -13.54 -3.08 -3.10
CA PRO A 59 -13.22 -4.17 -2.18
C PRO A 59 -14.37 -5.17 -2.08
N ASP A 60 -14.05 -6.46 -2.07
CA ASP A 60 -15.02 -7.51 -1.80
C ASP A 60 -15.23 -7.62 -0.29
N PHE A 61 -16.31 -7.04 0.19
CA PHE A 61 -16.64 -7.05 1.62
C PHE A 61 -17.05 -8.44 2.15
N ALA A 62 -17.42 -9.40 1.29
CA ALA A 62 -17.66 -10.76 1.72
C ALA A 62 -16.33 -11.47 2.06
N ILE A 63 -15.31 -11.27 1.21
CA ILE A 63 -13.95 -11.77 1.47
C ILE A 63 -13.36 -11.08 2.70
N ILE A 64 -13.46 -9.75 2.81
CA ILE A 64 -12.98 -9.01 3.99
C ILE A 64 -13.66 -9.52 5.27
N LYS A 65 -14.97 -9.78 5.25
CA LYS A 65 -15.70 -10.33 6.40
C LYS A 65 -15.21 -11.74 6.78
N ALA A 66 -14.93 -12.60 5.79
CA ALA A 66 -14.40 -13.93 6.04
C ALA A 66 -13.01 -13.86 6.72
N GLN A 67 -12.11 -13.01 6.21
CA GLN A 67 -10.79 -12.80 6.82
C GLN A 67 -10.86 -12.14 8.20
N ALA A 68 -11.83 -11.24 8.41
CA ALA A 68 -12.07 -10.62 9.71
C ALA A 68 -12.50 -11.65 10.75
N LYS A 69 -13.41 -12.58 10.39
CA LYS A 69 -13.82 -13.66 11.30
C LYS A 69 -12.65 -14.56 11.68
N LEU A 70 -11.85 -15.00 10.70
CA LEU A 70 -10.66 -15.82 10.98
C LEU A 70 -9.65 -15.08 11.86
N SER A 71 -9.49 -13.76 11.67
CA SER A 71 -8.65 -12.93 12.53
C SER A 71 -9.21 -12.82 13.96
N ASP A 72 -10.52 -12.71 14.12
CA ASP A 72 -11.20 -12.67 15.43
C ASP A 72 -11.10 -14.03 16.15
N ASP A 73 -11.24 -15.13 15.41
CA ASP A 73 -11.17 -16.49 15.95
C ASP A 73 -9.79 -16.82 16.55
N THR A 74 -8.73 -16.09 16.18
CA THR A 74 -7.39 -16.25 16.80
C THR A 74 -7.36 -15.98 18.31
N TYR A 75 -8.38 -15.28 18.83
CA TYR A 75 -8.52 -14.96 20.25
C TYR A 75 -9.29 -16.03 21.03
N LEU A 76 -9.84 -17.04 20.36
CA LEU A 76 -10.59 -18.13 21.00
C LEU A 76 -9.69 -19.17 21.66
N GLU A 77 -10.24 -19.87 22.63
CA GLU A 77 -9.65 -21.07 23.20
C GLU A 77 -9.68 -22.24 22.20
N ALA A 78 -8.71 -23.15 22.30
CA ALA A 78 -8.47 -24.19 21.29
C ALA A 78 -9.69 -25.09 21.00
N ASN A 79 -10.44 -25.48 22.04
CA ASN A 79 -11.65 -26.29 21.89
C ASN A 79 -12.77 -25.58 21.10
N THR A 80 -12.82 -24.25 21.17
CA THR A 80 -13.82 -23.42 20.52
C THR A 80 -13.39 -23.07 19.10
N LEU A 81 -12.09 -22.86 18.88
CA LEU A 81 -11.51 -22.55 17.57
C LEU A 81 -11.85 -23.62 16.53
N GLU A 82 -11.63 -24.90 16.84
CA GLU A 82 -11.84 -25.97 15.86
C GLU A 82 -13.31 -26.05 15.41
N GLN A 83 -14.26 -25.95 16.36
CA GLN A 83 -15.69 -25.90 16.04
C GLN A 83 -16.02 -24.69 15.14
N ARG A 84 -15.49 -23.50 15.47
CA ARG A 84 -15.72 -22.27 14.71
C ARG A 84 -15.15 -22.31 13.31
N LEU A 85 -14.00 -22.96 13.12
CA LEU A 85 -13.43 -23.20 11.80
C LEU A 85 -14.31 -24.17 10.99
N GLN A 86 -14.80 -25.26 11.59
CA GLN A 86 -15.70 -26.19 10.92
C GLN A 86 -17.01 -25.53 10.47
N GLU A 87 -17.61 -24.67 11.31
CA GLU A 87 -18.80 -23.87 10.95
C GLU A 87 -18.55 -22.94 9.75
N GLN A 88 -17.30 -22.55 9.52
CA GLN A 88 -16.86 -21.71 8.40
C GLN A 88 -16.34 -22.53 7.21
N GLY A 89 -16.46 -23.86 7.24
CA GLY A 89 -15.97 -24.75 6.19
C GLY A 89 -14.44 -24.86 6.12
N GLN A 90 -13.75 -24.53 7.21
CA GLN A 90 -12.30 -24.59 7.36
C GLN A 90 -11.90 -25.83 8.16
N THR A 91 -10.81 -26.47 7.77
CA THR A 91 -10.17 -27.55 8.54
C THR A 91 -8.90 -27.02 9.20
N LEU A 92 -8.78 -27.16 10.52
CA LEU A 92 -7.56 -26.82 11.25
C LEU A 92 -6.44 -27.80 10.85
N VAL A 93 -5.27 -27.28 10.49
CA VAL A 93 -4.08 -28.06 10.12
C VAL A 93 -3.02 -27.99 11.22
N HIS A 94 -2.79 -26.80 11.76
CA HIS A 94 -1.80 -26.56 12.81
C HIS A 94 -2.20 -25.35 13.65
N GLN A 95 -1.87 -25.38 14.94
CA GLN A 95 -2.06 -24.27 15.87
C GLN A 95 -0.86 -24.25 16.82
N SER A 96 -0.33 -23.07 17.11
CA SER A 96 0.83 -22.93 17.97
C SER A 96 0.81 -21.62 18.76
N LEU A 97 1.25 -21.69 20.01
CA LEU A 97 1.67 -20.55 20.82
C LEU A 97 3.18 -20.67 21.00
N ILE A 98 3.94 -19.80 20.35
CA ILE A 98 5.39 -19.88 20.32
C ILE A 98 5.97 -19.33 21.65
N PRO A 99 6.66 -20.14 22.48
CA PRO A 99 6.98 -19.75 23.86
C PRO A 99 7.87 -18.51 24.02
N LEU A 100 8.79 -18.25 23.09
CA LEU A 100 9.73 -17.13 23.20
C LEU A 100 9.14 -15.81 22.70
N SER A 101 8.37 -15.85 21.62
CA SER A 101 7.74 -14.66 21.04
C SER A 101 6.34 -14.40 21.59
N GLN A 102 5.74 -15.39 22.26
CA GLN A 102 4.34 -15.40 22.72
C GLN A 102 3.32 -15.15 21.60
N VAL A 103 3.73 -15.39 20.35
CA VAL A 103 2.86 -15.26 19.17
C VAL A 103 2.00 -16.52 19.08
N SER A 104 0.69 -16.32 19.03
CA SER A 104 -0.29 -17.37 18.76
C SER A 104 -0.78 -17.26 17.32
N TYR A 105 -0.90 -18.39 16.64
CA TYR A 105 -1.46 -18.44 15.29
C TYR A 105 -2.09 -19.81 15.00
N PHE A 106 -2.87 -19.87 13.93
CA PHE A 106 -3.30 -21.13 13.35
C PHE A 106 -3.14 -21.14 11.81
N LEU A 107 -3.04 -22.34 11.27
CA LEU A 107 -3.11 -22.67 9.86
C LEU A 107 -4.38 -23.49 9.62
N SER A 108 -5.26 -23.01 8.75
CA SER A 108 -6.45 -23.74 8.31
C SER A 108 -6.45 -23.95 6.79
N ARG A 109 -7.32 -24.83 6.31
CA ARG A 109 -7.54 -25.08 4.88
C ARG A 109 -9.02 -25.10 4.52
N ALA A 110 -9.34 -24.52 3.37
CA ALA A 110 -10.65 -24.65 2.72
C ALA A 110 -10.48 -24.54 1.20
N ASN A 111 -11.17 -25.39 0.42
CA ASN A 111 -11.21 -25.32 -1.05
C ASN A 111 -9.82 -25.25 -1.73
N GLY A 112 -8.82 -25.93 -1.18
CA GLY A 112 -7.45 -25.93 -1.72
C GLY A 112 -6.60 -24.70 -1.37
N ILE A 113 -7.12 -23.78 -0.55
CA ILE A 113 -6.44 -22.59 -0.04
C ILE A 113 -5.99 -22.83 1.39
N GLN A 114 -4.79 -22.36 1.72
CA GLN A 114 -4.21 -22.36 3.06
C GLN A 114 -4.37 -20.97 3.68
N THR A 115 -4.97 -20.85 4.85
CA THR A 115 -5.11 -19.57 5.54
C THR A 115 -4.31 -19.58 6.84
N ILE A 116 -3.44 -18.59 6.99
CA ILE A 116 -2.64 -18.37 8.20
C ILE A 116 -3.24 -17.16 8.93
N ALA A 117 -3.76 -17.37 10.13
CA ALA A 117 -4.33 -16.30 10.94
C ALA A 117 -3.50 -16.12 12.21
N ILE A 118 -3.05 -14.89 12.46
CA ILE A 118 -2.14 -14.57 13.56
C ILE A 118 -2.84 -13.67 14.57
N ARG A 119 -2.74 -14.06 15.85
CA ARG A 119 -3.35 -13.34 16.96
C ARG A 119 -2.59 -12.05 17.26
N GLY A 120 -3.33 -10.98 17.52
CA GLY A 120 -2.76 -9.76 18.11
C GLY A 120 -2.60 -9.84 19.63
N THR A 121 -2.07 -8.79 20.24
CA THR A 121 -1.90 -8.73 21.70
C THR A 121 -3.25 -8.60 22.40
N ALA A 122 -3.43 -9.30 23.53
CA ALA A 122 -4.65 -9.22 24.35
C ALA A 122 -4.74 -7.93 25.17
N ASN A 123 -3.60 -7.28 25.44
CA ASN A 123 -3.51 -6.01 26.16
C ASN A 123 -2.89 -4.93 25.24
N LEU A 124 -3.77 -4.18 24.58
CA LEU A 124 -3.37 -3.14 23.63
C LEU A 124 -2.73 -1.93 24.31
N GLU A 125 -3.18 -1.55 25.50
CA GLU A 125 -2.64 -0.39 26.23
C GLU A 125 -1.16 -0.60 26.54
N ASN A 126 -0.82 -1.75 27.12
CA ASN A 126 0.57 -2.10 27.39
C ASN A 126 1.37 -2.18 26.08
N ALA A 127 0.81 -2.83 25.05
CA ALA A 127 1.48 -2.94 23.76
C ALA A 127 1.81 -1.56 23.17
N MET A 128 0.93 -0.57 23.30
CA MET A 128 1.18 0.79 22.79
C MET A 128 2.23 1.56 23.60
N LEU A 129 2.31 1.34 24.91
CA LEU A 129 3.33 1.95 25.77
C LEU A 129 4.72 1.34 25.53
N ASP A 130 4.75 0.04 25.25
CA ASP A 130 5.98 -0.74 25.04
C ASP A 130 6.40 -0.80 23.55
N LEU A 131 5.77 -0.01 22.67
CA LEU A 131 6.08 0.01 21.23
C LEU A 131 7.54 0.44 21.02
N ASP A 132 8.38 -0.55 20.71
CA ASP A 132 9.76 -0.33 20.29
C ASP A 132 9.79 0.29 18.89
N LEU A 133 10.23 1.55 18.79
CA LEU A 133 10.28 2.26 17.51
C LEU A 133 11.56 1.94 16.70
N GLU A 134 12.33 0.93 17.11
CA GLU A 134 13.58 0.54 16.45
C GLU A 134 13.34 -0.30 15.19
N LEU A 135 13.83 0.22 14.06
CA LEU A 135 13.99 -0.50 12.80
C LEU A 135 15.32 -1.25 12.78
N LYS A 136 15.28 -2.58 12.63
CA LYS A 136 16.48 -3.41 12.47
C LYS A 136 16.57 -4.04 11.09
N PRO A 137 17.79 -4.17 10.54
CA PRO A 137 17.98 -4.87 9.28
C PRO A 137 17.61 -6.36 9.45
N ASP A 138 16.83 -6.87 8.50
CA ASP A 138 16.61 -8.30 8.33
C ASP A 138 17.46 -8.80 7.16
N ALA A 139 18.33 -9.79 7.42
CA ALA A 139 19.30 -10.28 6.44
C ALA A 139 18.67 -11.14 5.32
N ILE A 140 17.49 -11.72 5.54
CA ILE A 140 16.83 -12.61 4.58
C ILE A 140 16.02 -11.79 3.57
N LEU A 141 15.25 -10.83 4.07
CA LEU A 141 14.43 -9.93 3.27
C LEU A 141 15.23 -8.74 2.72
N ASP A 142 16.39 -8.44 3.32
CA ASP A 142 17.27 -7.33 2.93
C ASP A 142 16.51 -5.99 2.92
N ILE A 143 15.82 -5.75 4.04
CA ILE A 143 15.05 -4.54 4.38
C ILE A 143 15.19 -4.28 5.87
N LYS A 144 14.70 -3.13 6.35
CA LYS A 144 14.57 -2.88 7.79
C LYS A 144 13.16 -3.16 8.28
N LEU A 145 13.02 -3.83 9.41
CA LEU A 145 11.74 -4.17 10.03
C LEU A 145 11.66 -3.65 11.45
N HIS A 146 10.45 -3.41 11.94
CA HIS A 146 10.22 -3.28 13.38
C HIS A 146 10.72 -4.54 14.08
N GLN A 147 11.61 -4.39 15.07
CA GLN A 147 12.34 -5.51 15.69
C GLN A 147 11.41 -6.58 16.29
N GLY A 148 10.41 -6.17 17.07
CA GLY A 148 9.40 -7.07 17.64
C GLY A 148 8.60 -7.86 16.59
N PHE A 149 8.02 -7.18 15.60
CA PHE A 149 7.22 -7.83 14.55
C PHE A 149 8.07 -8.75 13.68
N GLY A 150 9.30 -8.35 13.32
CA GLY A 150 10.24 -9.18 12.57
C GLY A 150 10.60 -10.46 13.30
N SER A 151 10.89 -10.36 14.61
CA SER A 151 11.19 -11.53 15.46
C SER A 151 10.00 -12.48 15.55
N GLY A 152 8.79 -11.94 15.74
CA GLY A 152 7.56 -12.73 15.77
C GLY A 152 7.28 -13.45 14.45
N ALA A 153 7.41 -12.75 13.33
CA ALA A 153 7.18 -13.32 12.00
C ALA A 153 8.20 -14.40 11.64
N LYS A 154 9.48 -14.20 11.99
CA LYS A 154 10.52 -15.21 11.80
C LYS A 154 10.23 -16.48 12.59
N ALA A 155 9.79 -16.33 13.85
CA ALA A 155 9.44 -17.48 14.68
C ALA A 155 8.24 -18.26 14.12
N VAL A 156 7.19 -17.57 13.66
CA VAL A 156 6.05 -18.22 12.98
C VAL A 156 6.49 -18.88 11.69
N TYR A 157 7.33 -18.22 10.89
CA TYR A 157 7.85 -18.76 9.64
C TYR A 157 8.64 -20.06 9.85
N GLU A 158 9.49 -20.14 10.88
CA GLU A 158 10.25 -21.34 11.23
C GLU A 158 9.33 -22.48 11.71
N ASP A 159 8.31 -22.17 12.50
CA ASP A 159 7.35 -23.15 13.05
C ASP A 159 6.38 -23.69 11.98
N ILE A 160 5.85 -22.82 11.10
CA ILE A 160 4.78 -23.18 10.16
C ILE A 160 5.27 -23.94 8.92
N LYS A 161 6.55 -23.76 8.54
CA LYS A 161 7.11 -24.26 7.28
C LYS A 161 6.86 -25.76 7.02
N PRO A 162 6.94 -26.68 8.00
CA PRO A 162 6.67 -28.10 7.79
C PRO A 162 5.21 -28.42 7.42
N PHE A 163 4.27 -27.54 7.74
CA PHE A 163 2.84 -27.77 7.56
C PHE A 163 2.29 -27.19 6.25
N LEU A 164 3.06 -26.33 5.57
CA LEU A 164 2.65 -25.67 4.33
C LEU A 164 2.77 -26.59 3.11
N ALA A 165 1.71 -26.62 2.31
CA ALA A 165 1.72 -27.20 0.97
C ALA A 165 2.27 -26.16 -0.03
N LYS A 166 3.42 -26.45 -0.64
CA LYS A 166 4.17 -25.46 -1.44
C LYS A 166 3.44 -24.93 -2.69
N ASN A 167 2.52 -25.72 -3.25
CA ASN A 167 1.84 -25.40 -4.50
C ASN A 167 0.37 -24.97 -4.30
N GLN A 168 -0.04 -24.69 -3.06
CA GLN A 168 -1.39 -24.25 -2.75
C GLN A 168 -1.38 -22.78 -2.35
N PRO A 169 -2.35 -21.98 -2.85
CA PRO A 169 -2.52 -20.58 -2.46
C PRO A 169 -2.46 -20.37 -0.96
N ILE A 170 -1.80 -19.29 -0.55
CA ILE A 170 -1.69 -18.87 0.84
C ILE A 170 -2.40 -17.53 1.02
N HIS A 171 -3.36 -17.52 1.94
CA HIS A 171 -3.98 -16.33 2.49
C HIS A 171 -3.41 -16.05 3.87
N LEU A 172 -3.18 -14.78 4.18
CA LEU A 172 -2.75 -14.35 5.51
C LEU A 172 -3.71 -13.32 6.07
N THR A 173 -4.01 -13.45 7.35
CA THR A 173 -4.83 -12.48 8.08
C THR A 173 -4.32 -12.28 9.51
N GLY A 174 -4.67 -11.14 10.07
CA GLY A 174 -4.32 -10.81 11.44
C GLY A 174 -4.81 -9.42 11.83
N HIS A 175 -4.99 -9.27 13.13
CA HIS A 175 -5.45 -8.04 13.75
C HIS A 175 -4.34 -7.43 14.60
N SER A 176 -4.24 -6.10 14.63
CA SER A 176 -3.27 -5.39 15.46
C SER A 176 -1.83 -5.84 15.18
N LEU A 177 -1.06 -6.16 16.22
CA LEU A 177 0.25 -6.81 16.15
C LEU A 177 0.24 -8.08 15.28
N GLY A 178 -0.83 -8.87 15.32
CA GLY A 178 -0.97 -10.07 14.48
C GLY A 178 -1.02 -9.73 12.99
N GLY A 179 -1.64 -8.60 12.63
CA GLY A 179 -1.63 -8.07 11.27
C GLY A 179 -0.23 -7.66 10.82
N ALA A 180 0.55 -7.01 11.69
CA ALA A 180 1.94 -6.68 11.40
C ALA A 180 2.81 -7.92 11.16
N ILE A 181 2.67 -8.94 12.01
CA ILE A 181 3.36 -10.22 11.84
C ILE A 181 2.91 -10.92 10.54
N ALA A 182 1.62 -10.87 10.21
CA ALA A 182 1.08 -11.45 8.98
C ALA A 182 1.71 -10.86 7.72
N VAL A 183 1.90 -9.54 7.68
CA VAL A 183 2.57 -8.87 6.54
C VAL A 183 4.02 -9.32 6.41
N ILE A 184 4.78 -9.33 7.51
CA ILE A 184 6.19 -9.74 7.45
C ILE A 184 6.32 -11.23 7.11
N LEU A 185 5.42 -12.08 7.63
CA LEU A 185 5.36 -13.49 7.25
C LEU A 185 5.09 -13.64 5.76
N ALA A 186 4.18 -12.87 5.18
CA ALA A 186 3.91 -12.86 3.75
C ALA A 186 5.17 -12.51 2.94
N MET A 187 6.00 -11.56 3.40
CA MET A 187 7.29 -11.23 2.77
C MET A 187 8.24 -12.44 2.77
N TYR A 188 8.37 -13.14 3.90
CA TYR A 188 9.20 -14.35 3.96
C TYR A 188 8.69 -15.46 3.03
N LEU A 189 7.38 -15.67 2.98
CA LEU A 189 6.77 -16.71 2.13
C LEU A 189 6.93 -16.36 0.63
N GLN A 190 6.70 -15.11 0.24
CA GLN A 190 6.91 -14.64 -1.14
C GLN A 190 8.39 -14.74 -1.54
N LYS A 191 9.31 -14.36 -0.63
CA LYS A 191 10.76 -14.50 -0.85
C LYS A 191 11.19 -15.95 -1.08
N ASP A 192 10.51 -16.91 -0.45
CA ASP A 192 10.70 -18.35 -0.62
C ASP A 192 9.99 -18.93 -1.86
N GLY A 193 9.29 -18.10 -2.64
CA GLY A 193 8.58 -18.51 -3.84
C GLY A 193 7.26 -19.24 -3.58
N LEU A 194 6.66 -19.07 -2.39
CA LEU A 194 5.35 -19.61 -2.08
C LEU A 194 4.23 -18.71 -2.64
N PRO A 195 3.10 -19.28 -3.07
CA PRO A 195 2.03 -18.53 -3.73
C PRO A 195 1.16 -17.76 -2.72
N VAL A 196 1.67 -16.63 -2.23
CA VAL A 196 0.88 -15.69 -1.42
C VAL A 196 -0.09 -14.96 -2.34
N GLU A 197 -1.39 -15.28 -2.25
CA GLU A 197 -2.43 -14.71 -3.10
C GLU A 197 -3.20 -13.56 -2.44
N GLN A 198 -3.24 -13.53 -1.11
CA GLN A 198 -4.02 -12.53 -0.38
C GLN A 198 -3.44 -12.28 1.02
N VAL A 199 -3.31 -11.01 1.39
CA VAL A 199 -3.04 -10.58 2.76
C VAL A 199 -4.07 -9.53 3.14
N ILE A 200 -4.96 -9.84 4.09
CA ILE A 200 -5.94 -8.88 4.61
C ILE A 200 -5.72 -8.71 6.10
N THR A 201 -5.44 -7.48 6.53
CA THR A 201 -5.16 -7.19 7.94
C THR A 201 -6.13 -6.15 8.49
N PHE A 202 -6.27 -6.13 9.81
CA PHE A 202 -7.19 -5.25 10.52
C PHE A 202 -6.42 -4.45 11.56
N GLY A 203 -6.47 -3.11 11.47
CA GLY A 203 -5.79 -2.26 12.45
C GLY A 203 -4.26 -2.42 12.49
N GLN A 204 -3.61 -2.91 11.43
CA GLN A 204 -2.17 -3.19 11.48
C GLN A 204 -1.33 -1.91 11.68
N PRO A 205 -0.30 -1.92 12.55
CA PRO A 205 0.71 -0.86 12.59
C PRO A 205 1.66 -0.94 11.40
N LYS A 206 2.57 0.05 11.26
CA LYS A 206 3.60 0.06 10.21
C LYS A 206 4.70 -0.95 10.57
N VAL A 207 5.22 -1.66 9.55
CA VAL A 207 6.14 -2.80 9.77
C VAL A 207 7.57 -2.56 9.29
N THR A 208 7.76 -1.61 8.37
CA THR A 208 9.03 -1.35 7.69
C THR A 208 9.15 0.13 7.30
N ASN A 209 10.29 0.52 6.73
CA ASN A 209 10.53 1.85 6.18
C ASN A 209 10.11 1.96 4.71
N VAL A 210 10.28 3.14 4.11
CA VAL A 210 9.98 3.41 2.70
C VAL A 210 10.67 2.41 1.76
N THR A 211 11.94 2.09 2.01
CA THR A 211 12.70 1.15 1.17
C THR A 211 12.10 -0.24 1.21
N GLY A 212 11.74 -0.75 2.38
CA GLY A 212 11.09 -2.06 2.50
C GLY A 212 9.68 -2.08 1.93
N ALA A 213 8.92 -0.99 2.11
CA ALA A 213 7.59 -0.85 1.53
C ALA A 213 7.61 -0.83 0.00
N ASN A 214 8.63 -0.22 -0.61
CA ASN A 214 8.80 -0.22 -2.06
C ASN A 214 9.31 -1.57 -2.59
N LYS A 215 10.09 -2.32 -1.79
CA LYS A 215 10.62 -3.62 -2.21
C LYS A 215 9.54 -4.71 -2.30
N PHE A 216 8.50 -4.58 -1.48
CA PHE A 216 7.40 -5.53 -1.35
C PHE A 216 6.06 -4.87 -1.72
N ASP A 217 6.08 -3.92 -2.66
CA ASP A 217 4.88 -3.20 -3.11
C ASP A 217 3.93 -4.09 -3.93
N ASP A 218 4.43 -5.22 -4.43
CA ASP A 218 3.72 -6.24 -5.20
C ASP A 218 2.97 -7.26 -4.31
N LEU A 219 3.17 -7.22 -2.98
CA LEU A 219 2.38 -8.05 -2.07
C LEU A 219 0.88 -7.74 -2.24
N PRO A 220 0.00 -8.76 -2.33
CA PRO A 220 -1.44 -8.58 -2.46
C PRO A 220 -2.07 -8.18 -1.12
N LEU A 221 -1.65 -7.03 -0.58
CA LEU A 221 -1.97 -6.53 0.75
C LEU A 221 -3.12 -5.52 0.71
N VAL A 222 -4.18 -5.83 1.46
CA VAL A 222 -5.27 -4.92 1.81
C VAL A 222 -5.26 -4.69 3.31
N ARG A 223 -5.07 -3.44 3.72
CA ARG A 223 -5.13 -2.99 5.11
C ARG A 223 -6.50 -2.40 5.40
N VAL A 224 -7.26 -3.03 6.27
CA VAL A 224 -8.57 -2.55 6.71
C VAL A 224 -8.39 -1.74 8.00
N VAL A 225 -8.86 -0.49 8.00
CA VAL A 225 -8.70 0.45 9.11
C VAL A 225 -10.02 1.18 9.39
N THR A 226 -10.15 1.82 10.56
CA THR A 226 -11.28 2.70 10.89
C THR A 226 -10.81 4.04 11.45
N LEU A 227 -11.64 5.08 11.34
CA LEU A 227 -11.24 6.47 11.60
C LEU A 227 -10.72 6.73 13.02
N ASN A 228 -11.29 6.08 14.02
CA ASN A 228 -10.93 6.31 15.42
C ASN A 228 -9.82 5.34 15.90
N ASP A 229 -9.39 4.39 15.06
CA ASP A 229 -8.30 3.49 15.40
C ASP A 229 -6.95 4.17 15.14
N ILE A 230 -6.16 4.30 16.21
CA ILE A 230 -4.86 4.97 16.19
C ILE A 230 -3.70 4.00 15.95
N VAL A 231 -3.91 2.68 16.06
CA VAL A 231 -2.84 1.68 15.94
C VAL A 231 -2.24 1.67 14.52
N PRO A 232 -3.01 1.83 13.43
CA PRO A 232 -2.41 2.01 12.10
C PRO A 232 -1.52 3.25 11.97
N LEU A 233 -1.61 4.19 12.89
CA LEU A 233 -0.89 5.45 12.82
C LEU A 233 0.47 5.37 13.48
N VAL A 234 0.74 4.31 14.26
CA VAL A 234 2.04 4.06 14.89
C VAL A 234 2.93 3.11 14.07
N PRO A 235 4.26 3.21 14.20
CA PRO A 235 5.02 4.34 14.78
C PRO A 235 4.73 5.69 14.11
N PRO A 236 4.74 6.81 14.86
CA PRO A 236 4.63 8.15 14.29
C PRO A 236 5.92 8.53 13.56
N ILE A 237 5.82 9.45 12.61
CA ILE A 237 6.99 9.99 11.90
C ILE A 237 7.77 10.88 12.87
N SER A 238 9.01 10.50 13.21
CA SER A 238 9.91 11.37 13.96
C SER A 238 10.66 12.32 13.02
N PRO A 239 10.84 13.61 13.36
CA PRO A 239 11.68 14.54 12.60
C PRO A 239 13.11 14.04 12.38
N MET A 240 13.64 13.19 13.27
CA MET A 240 14.97 12.60 13.11
C MET A 240 15.02 11.54 11.99
N GLN A 241 13.95 10.76 11.80
CA GLN A 241 13.86 9.72 10.76
C GLN A 241 13.79 10.32 9.35
N ILE A 242 13.31 11.56 9.22
CA ILE A 242 13.19 12.26 7.94
C ILE A 242 14.57 12.51 7.30
N ARG A 243 15.62 12.69 8.12
CA ARG A 243 16.97 12.98 7.63
C ARG A 243 17.62 11.81 6.90
N ASP A 244 17.33 10.58 7.34
CA ASP A 244 17.96 9.36 6.81
C ASP A 244 17.01 8.51 5.94
N LEU A 245 15.81 9.05 5.63
CA LEU A 245 14.71 8.34 4.93
C LEU A 245 14.28 7.02 5.61
N ASP A 246 14.62 6.84 6.89
CA ASP A 246 14.29 5.66 7.68
C ASP A 246 12.91 5.81 8.36
N ILE A 247 11.96 6.32 7.59
CA ILE A 247 10.60 6.64 8.04
C ILE A 247 9.75 5.38 7.91
N PHE A 248 9.07 4.98 8.98
CA PHE A 248 8.06 3.93 8.92
C PHE A 248 7.01 4.25 7.87
N TRP A 249 6.73 3.30 7.00
CA TRP A 249 5.86 3.47 5.85
C TRP A 249 4.87 2.32 5.72
N HIS A 250 3.65 2.63 5.28
CA HIS A 250 2.65 1.62 4.96
C HIS A 250 2.71 1.25 3.48
N MET A 251 2.66 -0.05 3.19
CA MET A 251 2.47 -0.57 1.82
C MET A 251 1.04 -1.08 1.62
N GLY A 252 0.74 -1.46 0.38
CA GLY A 252 -0.55 -2.01 0.00
C GLY A 252 -1.70 -0.99 -0.03
N GLU A 253 -2.87 -1.53 -0.32
CA GLU A 253 -4.13 -0.80 -0.34
C GLU A 253 -4.63 -0.52 1.08
N GLU A 254 -5.24 0.65 1.30
CA GLU A 254 -5.91 0.98 2.56
C GLU A 254 -7.42 1.14 2.34
N VAL A 255 -8.22 0.28 2.96
CA VAL A 255 -9.68 0.36 3.02
C VAL A 255 -10.09 0.95 4.36
N ILE A 256 -10.72 2.12 4.33
CA ILE A 256 -11.11 2.87 5.53
C ILE A 256 -12.62 2.73 5.73
N LEU A 257 -13.00 2.10 6.84
CA LEU A 257 -14.39 1.93 7.27
C LEU A 257 -14.88 3.22 7.95
N LEU A 258 -15.95 3.82 7.42
CA LEU A 258 -16.48 5.11 7.90
C LEU A 258 -17.76 4.95 8.74
N GLY A 259 -18.39 3.77 8.71
CA GLY A 259 -19.71 3.54 9.28
C GLY A 259 -20.83 4.01 8.35
N ASN A 260 -22.09 3.81 8.74
CA ASN A 260 -23.26 4.18 7.94
C ASN A 260 -23.24 3.59 6.51
N LYS A 261 -22.69 2.38 6.35
CA LYS A 261 -22.46 1.72 5.06
C LYS A 261 -21.51 2.47 4.12
N GLU A 262 -20.69 3.38 4.65
CA GLU A 262 -19.72 4.16 3.90
C GLU A 262 -18.30 3.62 4.11
N PHE A 263 -17.51 3.66 3.03
CA PHE A 263 -16.10 3.32 3.05
C PHE A 263 -15.32 4.22 2.09
N THR A 264 -14.01 4.27 2.24
CA THR A 264 -13.12 4.87 1.24
C THR A 264 -11.86 4.03 1.07
N GLN A 265 -11.08 4.32 0.03
CA GLN A 265 -9.95 3.50 -0.40
C GLN A 265 -8.84 4.42 -0.87
N THR A 266 -7.61 4.16 -0.43
CA THR A 266 -6.44 4.98 -0.73
C THR A 266 -5.17 4.14 -0.66
N ASN A 267 -4.04 4.67 -1.10
CA ASN A 267 -2.73 4.01 -1.03
C ASN A 267 -1.60 5.04 -1.05
N GLY A 268 -0.35 4.54 -0.97
CA GLY A 268 0.86 5.34 -1.15
C GLY A 268 0.89 6.61 -0.29
N VAL A 269 1.24 7.73 -0.92
CA VAL A 269 1.41 9.03 -0.24
C VAL A 269 0.11 9.51 0.42
N LYS A 270 -1.06 9.29 -0.20
CA LYS A 270 -2.35 9.70 0.38
C LYS A 270 -2.66 8.92 1.67
N SER A 271 -2.39 7.62 1.70
CA SER A 271 -2.50 6.82 2.92
C SER A 271 -1.51 7.27 3.99
N MET A 272 -0.27 7.62 3.60
CA MET A 272 0.72 8.13 4.55
C MET A 272 0.32 9.48 5.17
N LEU A 273 -0.20 10.40 4.35
CA LEU A 273 -0.71 11.71 4.79
C LEU A 273 -1.87 11.58 5.80
N ARG A 274 -2.66 10.50 5.75
CA ARG A 274 -3.66 10.21 6.80
C ARG A 274 -3.01 10.06 8.16
N ALA A 275 -1.87 9.38 8.23
CA ALA A 275 -1.20 9.07 9.48
C ALA A 275 -0.63 10.31 10.18
N THR A 276 -0.40 11.41 9.44
CA THR A 276 0.07 12.66 10.02
C THR A 276 -1.05 13.50 10.67
N LYS A 277 -2.32 13.17 10.47
CA LYS A 277 -3.46 13.94 11.05
C LYS A 277 -3.64 13.74 12.56
N PHE A 278 -3.05 12.72 13.16
CA PHE A 278 -3.33 12.31 14.54
C PHE A 278 -2.17 12.53 15.52
N THR A 279 -1.19 13.35 15.16
CA THR A 279 0.05 13.53 15.95
C THR A 279 -0.13 14.32 17.25
N THR A 280 -1.37 14.66 17.65
CA THR A 280 -1.64 15.51 18.83
C THR A 280 -2.76 14.99 19.74
N SER A 281 -3.44 13.89 19.41
CA SER A 281 -4.54 13.37 20.24
C SER A 281 -4.03 12.32 21.23
N ILE A 282 -4.21 12.57 22.53
CA ILE A 282 -3.95 11.59 23.59
C ILE A 282 -4.89 10.39 23.36
N PRO A 283 -4.38 9.14 23.37
CA PRO A 283 -5.22 7.94 23.30
C PRO A 283 -6.37 8.00 24.31
N SER A 284 -7.56 7.62 23.88
CA SER A 284 -8.76 7.55 24.69
C SER A 284 -9.41 6.18 24.59
N ASP A 285 -10.33 5.85 25.51
CA ASP A 285 -11.13 4.63 25.47
C ASP A 285 -11.82 4.44 24.11
N LYS A 286 -12.24 5.54 23.48
CA LYS A 286 -12.83 5.52 22.13
C LYS A 286 -11.87 4.94 21.09
N ASN A 287 -10.57 5.24 21.19
CA ASN A 287 -9.57 4.72 20.27
C ASN A 287 -9.32 3.23 20.49
N LEU A 288 -9.26 2.80 21.75
CA LEU A 288 -9.10 1.39 22.11
C LEU A 288 -10.31 0.57 21.64
N LEU A 289 -11.53 1.07 21.87
CA LEU A 289 -12.77 0.45 21.37
C LEU A 289 -12.80 0.38 19.85
N ALA A 290 -12.35 1.45 19.17
CA ALA A 290 -12.29 1.47 17.71
C ALA A 290 -11.32 0.42 17.14
N HIS A 291 -10.27 0.09 17.89
CA HIS A 291 -9.31 -0.94 17.51
C HIS A 291 -9.84 -2.37 17.71
N GLN A 292 -10.91 -2.61 18.48
CA GLN A 292 -11.36 -3.98 18.72
C GLN A 292 -11.94 -4.65 17.45
N MET A 293 -11.71 -5.96 17.28
CA MET A 293 -12.27 -6.74 16.18
C MET A 293 -13.80 -6.69 16.13
N ALA A 294 -14.48 -6.60 17.28
CA ALA A 294 -15.93 -6.39 17.34
C ALA A 294 -16.37 -5.12 16.59
N THR A 295 -15.60 -4.03 16.69
CA THR A 295 -15.85 -2.80 15.94
C THR A 295 -15.64 -3.00 14.44
N TYR A 296 -14.52 -3.63 14.06
CA TYR A 296 -14.24 -3.96 12.65
C TYR A 296 -15.36 -4.81 12.03
N LEU A 297 -15.74 -5.91 12.69
CA LEU A 297 -16.82 -6.80 12.25
C LEU A 297 -18.15 -6.05 12.11
N SER A 298 -18.50 -5.20 13.09
CA SER A 298 -19.73 -4.40 13.04
C SER A 298 -19.76 -3.45 11.85
N LEU A 299 -18.64 -2.79 11.54
CA LEU A 299 -18.54 -1.87 10.40
C LEU A 299 -18.55 -2.62 9.06
N ILE A 300 -17.88 -3.77 8.97
CA ILE A 300 -17.86 -4.62 7.77
C ILE A 300 -19.26 -5.20 7.49
N GLU A 301 -20.03 -5.53 8.53
CA GLU A 301 -21.41 -6.02 8.39
C GLU A 301 -22.31 -5.01 7.68
N GLN A 302 -22.15 -3.72 7.98
CA GLN A 302 -22.92 -2.64 7.35
C GLN A 302 -22.68 -2.57 5.83
N LEU A 303 -21.53 -3.07 5.36
CA LEU A 303 -21.08 -2.96 3.98
C LEU A 303 -21.46 -4.18 3.11
N GLN A 304 -22.12 -5.20 3.67
CA GLN A 304 -22.43 -6.45 2.94
C GLN A 304 -23.46 -6.29 1.80
N ALA A 305 -24.43 -5.37 1.94
CA ALA A 305 -25.57 -5.31 1.01
C ALA A 305 -25.57 -4.04 0.11
N SER A 306 -25.01 -2.93 0.58
CA SER A 306 -25.04 -1.65 -0.16
C SER A 306 -23.89 -0.73 0.25
N PRO A 307 -22.62 -1.13 -0.03
CA PRO A 307 -21.48 -0.32 0.33
C PRO A 307 -21.41 0.95 -0.53
N LYS A 308 -21.26 2.10 0.12
CA LYS A 308 -21.14 3.40 -0.52
C LYS A 308 -19.71 3.89 -0.43
N LYS A 309 -19.01 3.93 -1.58
CA LYS A 309 -17.67 4.50 -1.66
C LYS A 309 -17.75 6.03 -1.60
N ILE A 310 -17.05 6.63 -0.65
CA ILE A 310 -16.87 8.07 -0.52
C ILE A 310 -15.47 8.44 -1.05
N PRO A 311 -15.31 9.53 -1.82
CA PRO A 311 -13.98 9.98 -2.24
C PRO A 311 -13.08 10.26 -1.01
N TYR A 312 -11.86 9.73 -1.05
CA TYR A 312 -10.88 10.04 0.00
C TYR A 312 -10.41 11.48 -0.15
N LYS A 313 -10.52 12.27 0.92
CA LYS A 313 -9.96 13.62 1.00
C LYS A 313 -8.83 13.65 2.03
N THR A 314 -7.67 14.09 1.59
CA THR A 314 -6.52 14.32 2.45
C THR A 314 -6.73 15.55 3.31
N ASP A 315 -7.52 16.55 2.91
CA ASP A 315 -7.67 17.86 3.57
C ASP A 315 -6.32 18.53 3.94
N ILE A 316 -5.23 18.15 3.27
CA ILE A 316 -3.90 18.71 3.49
C ILE A 316 -3.60 19.63 2.31
N SER A 317 -3.20 20.85 2.64
CA SER A 317 -2.74 21.85 1.67
C SER A 317 -1.35 22.33 2.05
N LEU A 318 -0.42 22.33 1.08
CA LEU A 318 0.93 22.89 1.26
C LEU A 318 1.13 23.99 0.20
N PHE A 319 1.49 25.19 0.65
CA PHE A 319 1.69 26.36 -0.23
C PHE A 319 0.50 26.67 -1.16
N GLY A 320 -0.74 26.42 -0.71
CA GLY A 320 -1.95 26.67 -1.50
C GLY A 320 -2.33 25.57 -2.49
N PHE A 321 -1.57 24.47 -2.58
CA PHE A 321 -1.92 23.29 -3.35
C PHE A 321 -2.54 22.22 -2.44
N SER A 322 -3.75 21.76 -2.78
CA SER A 322 -4.39 20.61 -2.12
C SER A 322 -3.79 19.29 -2.62
N PHE A 323 -3.64 18.31 -1.72
CA PHE A 323 -3.22 16.94 -2.04
C PHE A 323 -4.39 15.96 -2.27
N ASP A 324 -5.61 16.49 -2.44
CA ASP A 324 -6.82 15.71 -2.72
C ASP A 324 -6.86 15.08 -4.13
#